data_AF-A0A950K9G3-F1
#
_entry.id   AF-A0A950K9G3-F1
#
_cell.length_a   1.000
_cell.length_b   1.000
_cell.length_c   1.000
_cell.angle_alpha   90.00
_cell.angle_beta   90.00
_cell.angle_gamma   90.00
#
_symmetry.space_group_name_H-M   'P 1'
#
loop_
_entity.id
_entity.type
_entity.pdbx_description
1 polymer ?
#
loop_
_entity_poly.entity_id
_entity_poly.type
_entity_poly.pdbx_seq_one_letter_code
_entity_poly.pdbx_strand_id
1 'polypeptide(L)'
;MKTWTLALAAAAAALLGAKPEDTGFVDKTIESGGATIKYVVYVPKGYSAEKAHPTILFLHGSGEQGDDGKKQAEVGLGNAIRKAE
;
A
#
# COMPACT_ATOMS: atom_id res chain seq x y z
N MET A 1 49.13 30.98 5.37
CA MET A 1 48.87 29.53 5.31
C MET A 1 47.85 29.23 6.38
N LYS A 2 46.58 29.00 6.03
CA LYS A 2 45.47 28.91 6.99
C LYS A 2 44.76 27.58 6.76
N THR A 3 44.98 26.64 7.67
CA THR A 3 44.34 25.33 7.72
C THR A 3 42.87 25.49 8.06
N TRP A 4 41.98 24.90 7.27
CA TRP A 4 40.55 24.80 7.57
C TRP A 4 40.26 23.33 7.88
N THR A 5 39.97 23.03 9.14
CA THR A 5 39.45 21.73 9.57
C THR A 5 37.94 21.84 9.80
N LEU A 6 37.25 20.78 9.40
CA LEU A 6 35.81 20.60 9.22
C LEU A 6 34.91 20.97 10.41
N ALA A 7 33.65 21.26 10.10
CA ALA A 7 32.53 20.66 10.81
C ALA A 7 31.39 20.35 9.83
N LEU A 8 31.38 19.11 9.36
CA LEU A 8 30.28 18.48 8.63
C LEU A 8 29.20 18.13 9.67
N ALA A 9 28.17 18.96 9.82
CA ALA A 9 27.08 18.65 10.73
C ALA A 9 25.76 19.22 10.20
N ALA A 10 24.94 18.33 9.66
CA ALA A 10 23.46 18.34 9.62
C ALA A 10 22.92 17.70 8.33
N ALA A 11 23.15 16.40 8.14
CA ALA A 11 22.41 15.60 7.15
C ALA A 11 21.71 14.38 7.77
N ALA A 12 21.58 14.32 9.10
CA ALA A 12 20.99 13.17 9.78
C ALA A 12 19.45 13.24 9.95
N ALA A 13 18.81 14.35 9.57
CA ALA A 13 17.36 14.53 9.78
C ALA A 13 16.47 13.95 8.68
N ALA A 14 17.04 13.45 7.57
CA ALA A 14 16.26 12.90 6.45
C ALA A 14 15.98 11.38 6.54
N LEU A 15 16.50 10.69 7.57
CA LEU A 15 16.37 9.23 7.71
C LEU A 15 15.22 8.76 8.62
N LEU A 16 14.45 9.69 9.21
CA LEU A 16 13.39 9.39 10.16
C LEU A 16 12.06 9.92 9.63
N GLY A 17 11.50 9.24 8.63
CA GLY A 17 10.23 9.68 8.08
C GLY A 17 9.61 8.76 7.02
N ALA A 18 9.81 7.44 7.10
CA ALA A 18 8.85 6.55 6.43
C ALA A 18 7.50 6.81 7.12
N LYS A 19 6.55 7.41 6.39
CA LYS A 19 5.18 7.53 6.90
C LYS A 19 4.67 6.11 7.16
N PRO A 20 3.94 5.87 8.26
CA PRO A 20 3.31 4.58 8.46
C PRO A 20 2.47 4.29 7.21
N GLU A 21 2.80 3.22 6.50
CA GLU A 21 2.00 2.77 5.37
C GLU A 21 0.64 2.33 5.92
N ASP A 22 -0.45 2.72 5.25
CA ASP A 22 -1.78 2.25 5.62
C ASP A 22 -1.80 0.72 5.48
N THR A 23 -1.85 0.01 6.60
CA THR A 23 -1.94 -1.46 6.65
C THR A 23 -3.39 -1.92 6.69
N GLY A 24 -3.64 -3.19 6.35
CA GLY A 24 -4.96 -3.77 6.28
C GLY A 24 -5.62 -3.54 4.92
N PHE A 25 -6.96 -3.55 4.89
CA PHE A 25 -7.73 -3.31 3.67
C PHE A 25 -7.87 -1.80 3.43
N VAL A 26 -7.30 -1.32 2.33
CA VAL A 26 -7.29 0.08 1.93
C VAL A 26 -8.11 0.24 0.66
N ASP A 27 -9.15 1.06 0.73
CA ASP A 27 -9.97 1.42 -0.42
C ASP A 27 -9.18 2.39 -1.33
N LYS A 28 -9.10 2.07 -2.62
CA LYS A 28 -8.35 2.85 -3.61
C LYS A 28 -9.17 3.04 -4.88
N THR A 29 -8.74 4.02 -5.66
CA THR A 29 -9.32 4.36 -6.95
C THR A 29 -8.19 4.58 -7.97
N ILE A 30 -8.42 4.19 -9.22
CA ILE A 30 -7.54 4.49 -10.34
C ILE A 30 -8.36 4.95 -11.54
N GLU A 31 -7.86 5.93 -12.28
CA GLU A 31 -8.41 6.32 -13.57
C GLU A 31 -7.75 5.50 -14.68
N SER A 32 -8.54 4.79 -15.48
CA SER A 32 -8.04 3.98 -16.60
C SER A 32 -9.08 3.90 -17.70
N GLY A 33 -8.66 4.11 -18.96
CA GLY A 33 -9.54 4.00 -20.12
C GLY A 33 -10.75 4.96 -20.10
N GLY A 34 -10.67 6.09 -19.40
CA GLY A 34 -11.78 7.03 -19.24
C GLY A 34 -12.80 6.62 -18.17
N ALA A 35 -12.48 5.62 -17.35
CA ALA A 35 -13.32 5.18 -16.23
C ALA A 35 -12.57 5.23 -14.89
N THR A 36 -13.29 5.61 -13.85
CA THR A 36 -12.88 5.50 -12.46
C THR A 36 -13.10 4.06 -11.97
N ILE A 37 -12.03 3.33 -11.67
CA ILE A 37 -12.07 1.96 -11.17
C ILE A 37 -11.76 1.97 -9.67
N LYS A 38 -12.71 1.51 -8.86
CA LYS A 38 -12.52 1.28 -7.42
C LYS A 38 -11.96 -0.11 -7.18
N TYR A 39 -10.99 -0.22 -6.27
CA TYR A 39 -10.38 -1.48 -5.88
C TYR A 39 -9.97 -1.44 -4.41
N VAL A 40 -9.74 -2.60 -3.80
CA VAL A 40 -9.25 -2.70 -2.43
C VAL A 40 -7.86 -3.35 -2.47
N VAL A 41 -6.91 -2.76 -1.76
CA VAL A 41 -5.58 -3.35 -1.55
C VAL A 41 -5.49 -3.85 -0.13
N TYR A 42 -5.08 -5.09 0.06
CA TYR A 42 -4.63 -5.54 1.38
C TYR A 42 -3.12 -5.30 1.51
N VAL A 43 -2.71 -4.53 2.51
CA VAL A 43 -1.32 -4.24 2.84
C VAL A 43 -0.96 -4.98 4.15
N PRO A 44 -0.09 -6.01 4.11
CA PRO A 44 0.25 -6.79 5.30
C PRO A 44 0.94 -5.98 6.39
N LYS A 45 0.83 -6.42 7.64
CA LYS A 45 1.65 -5.91 8.75
C LYS A 45 3.14 -6.10 8.41
N GLY A 46 3.94 -5.06 8.56
CA GLY A 46 5.38 -5.10 8.26
C GLY A 46 5.74 -4.98 6.78
N TYR A 47 4.78 -4.62 5.91
CA TYR A 47 5.08 -4.17 4.55
C TYR A 47 6.09 -3.00 4.56
N SER A 48 7.06 -3.02 3.65
CA SER A 48 8.00 -1.92 3.43
C SER A 48 8.21 -1.73 1.93
N ALA A 49 8.07 -0.49 1.47
CA ALA A 49 8.33 -0.12 0.08
C ALA A 49 9.81 -0.25 -0.33
N GLU A 50 10.72 -0.46 0.63
CA GLU A 50 12.17 -0.65 0.39
C GLU A 50 12.49 -2.04 -0.16
N LYS A 51 11.52 -2.98 -0.09
CA LYS A 51 11.68 -4.36 -0.54
C LYS A 51 10.66 -4.67 -1.62
N ALA A 52 11.06 -5.50 -2.59
CA ALA A 52 10.12 -6.05 -3.56
C ALA A 52 9.25 -7.11 -2.87
N HIS A 53 7.94 -6.95 -2.97
CA HIS A 53 6.95 -7.92 -2.50
C HIS A 53 6.21 -8.53 -3.71
N PRO A 54 5.84 -9.82 -3.66
CA PRO A 54 4.94 -10.37 -4.67
C PRO A 54 3.57 -9.71 -4.56
N THR A 55 2.95 -9.46 -5.70
CA THR A 55 1.58 -8.90 -5.78
C THR A 55 0.64 -9.96 -6.33
N ILE A 56 -0.47 -10.19 -5.63
CA ILE A 56 -1.55 -11.06 -6.09
C ILE A 56 -2.69 -10.18 -6.58
N LEU A 57 -3.10 -10.37 -7.83
CA LEU A 57 -4.33 -9.81 -8.37
C LEU A 57 -5.46 -10.83 -8.23
N PHE A 58 -6.50 -10.47 -7.50
CA PHE A 58 -7.71 -11.27 -7.36
C PHE A 58 -8.87 -10.55 -8.06
N LEU A 59 -9.58 -11.27 -8.93
CA LEU A 59 -10.76 -10.78 -9.63
C LEU A 59 -11.99 -11.49 -9.07
N HIS A 60 -13.01 -10.71 -8.72
CA HIS A 60 -14.21 -11.22 -8.08
C HIS A 60 -15.12 -11.99 -9.05
N GLY A 61 -16.05 -12.77 -8.50
CA GLY A 61 -17.06 -13.49 -9.27
C GLY A 61 -18.29 -12.63 -9.57
N SER A 62 -19.28 -13.22 -10.26
CA SER A 62 -20.55 -12.53 -10.56
C SER A 62 -21.35 -12.14 -9.32
N GLY A 63 -21.22 -12.89 -8.22
CA GLY A 63 -21.90 -12.62 -6.95
C GLY A 63 -21.49 -11.30 -6.28
N GLU A 64 -20.28 -10.81 -6.59
CA GLU A 64 -19.66 -9.65 -5.96
C GLU A 64 -19.62 -8.42 -6.87
N GLN A 65 -20.28 -8.48 -8.03
CA GLN A 65 -20.43 -7.32 -8.90
C GLN A 65 -21.11 -6.16 -8.15
N GLY A 66 -20.66 -4.94 -8.44
CA GLY A 66 -21.14 -3.71 -7.84
C GLY A 66 -20.21 -2.53 -8.15
N ASP A 67 -20.57 -1.34 -7.66
CA ASP A 67 -19.86 -0.08 -7.84
C ASP A 67 -19.48 0.58 -6.49
N ASP A 68 -19.74 -0.09 -5.37
CA ASP A 68 -19.45 0.39 -4.02
C ASP A 68 -17.95 0.42 -3.71
N GLY A 69 -17.15 -0.37 -4.44
CA GLY A 69 -15.72 -0.53 -4.24
C GLY A 69 -15.34 -1.40 -3.04
N LYS A 70 -16.29 -2.16 -2.46
CA LYS A 70 -16.08 -2.99 -1.26
C LYS A 70 -16.46 -4.45 -1.47
N LYS A 71 -17.57 -4.72 -2.15
CA LYS A 71 -18.16 -6.05 -2.27
C LYS A 71 -17.20 -7.09 -2.87
N GLN A 72 -16.33 -6.65 -3.79
CA GLN A 72 -15.30 -7.48 -4.42
C GLN A 72 -14.27 -8.08 -3.43
N ALA A 73 -14.19 -7.54 -2.21
CA ALA A 73 -13.30 -8.01 -1.16
C ALA A 73 -14.03 -8.73 -0.01
N GLU A 74 -15.35 -8.89 -0.05
CA GLU A 74 -16.13 -9.47 1.07
C GLU A 74 -16.10 -11.01 1.13
N VAL A 75 -15.85 -11.66 0.00
CA VAL A 75 -15.73 -13.13 -0.11
C VAL A 75 -14.37 -13.54 -0.69
N GLY A 76 -14.18 -14.84 -0.93
CA GLY A 76 -12.97 -15.37 -1.54
C GLY A 76 -11.71 -15.01 -0.76
N LEU A 77 -10.70 -14.49 -1.47
CA LEU A 77 -9.39 -14.18 -0.88
C LEU A 77 -9.48 -13.09 0.20
N GLY A 78 -10.29 -12.05 -0.01
CA GLY A 78 -10.44 -10.98 0.98
C GLY A 78 -11.01 -11.48 2.30
N ASN A 79 -12.01 -12.37 2.27
CA ASN A 79 -12.53 -13.00 3.48
C ASN A 79 -11.51 -13.93 4.14
N ALA A 80 -10.74 -14.67 3.34
CA ALA A 80 -9.70 -15.55 3.86
C ALA A 80 -8.62 -14.78 4.63
N ILE A 81 -8.16 -13.64 4.10
CA ILE A 81 -7.19 -12.76 4.78
C ILE A 81 -7.77 -12.24 6.11
N ARG A 82 -9.02 -11.76 6.14
CA ARG A 82 -9.65 -11.27 7.39
C ARG A 82 -9.74 -12.32 8.50
N LYS A 83 -9.82 -13.60 8.13
CA LYS A 83 -9.85 -14.72 9.10
C LYS A 83 -8.47 -15.14 9.56
N ALA A 84 -7.42 -14.77 8.84
CA ALA A 84 -6.04 -15.19 9.08
C ALA A 84 -5.20 -14.16 9.85
N GLU A 85 -5.64 -12.90 9.88
CA GLU A 85 -4.93 -11.73 10.45
C GLU A 85 -5.53 -11.21 11.75
#